data_AF-A0A2L0B2Z6-F1
#
_entry.id   AF-A0A2L0B2Z6-F1
#
_cell.length_a   1.000
_cell.length_b   1.000
_cell.length_c   1.000
_cell.angle_alpha   90.00
_cell.angle_beta   90.00
_cell.angle_gamma   90.00
#
_symmetry.space_group_name_H-M   'P 1'
#
loop_
_entity.id
_entity.type
_entity.pdbx_description
1 polymer ?
#
loop_
_entity_poly.entity_id
_entity_poly.type
_entity_poly.pdbx_seq_one_letter_code
_entity_poly.pdbx_strand_id
1 'polypeptide(L)'
;AIRIEPPAAIPSQDTRKRPPEKPVDEEDEEEEEQKAREESGLARSGVLFGGLVNDFKRKVPWYWSDFRDAFSTQCVASWIFLYFACLSPIITFGGLLSEATGRNMAAMESLVSGFVSGMLYGFFSGQPLTILGSTGPVLVFETIVYDFCMTMEWDYLSFRFWIGTWIAFILLVLVAIDASAL
;
A
#
# COMPACT_ATOMS: atom_id res chain seq x y z
N ALA A 1 -1.40 22.47 81.90
CA ALA A 1 -2.31 21.84 80.93
C ALA A 1 -2.35 22.73 79.69
N ILE A 2 -1.76 22.30 78.58
CA ILE A 2 -1.79 23.05 77.31
C ILE A 2 -2.98 22.50 76.53
N ARG A 3 -4.05 23.30 76.43
CA ARG A 3 -5.27 22.94 75.70
C ARG A 3 -5.08 23.32 74.24
N ILE A 4 -4.79 22.35 73.39
CA ILE A 4 -4.70 22.52 71.94
C ILE A 4 -6.13 22.62 71.42
N GLU A 5 -6.48 23.76 70.81
CA GLU A 5 -7.79 23.92 70.19
C GLU A 5 -7.88 23.12 68.89
N PRO A 6 -9.04 22.52 68.57
CA PRO A 6 -9.18 21.72 67.37
C PRO A 6 -9.06 22.60 66.11
N PRO A 7 -8.45 22.07 65.03
CA PRO A 7 -8.25 22.82 63.79
C PRO A 7 -9.60 23.24 63.19
N ALA A 8 -9.71 24.52 62.82
CA ALA A 8 -10.96 25.14 62.37
C ALA A 8 -11.46 24.65 60.99
N ALA A 9 -10.66 23.88 60.25
CA ALA A 9 -11.06 23.31 58.98
C ALA A 9 -10.53 21.89 58.82
N ILE A 10 -11.43 20.97 58.47
CA ILE A 10 -11.12 19.61 58.06
C ILE A 10 -10.57 19.66 56.63
N PRO A 11 -9.44 18.99 56.30
CA PRO A 11 -8.94 18.94 54.93
C PRO A 11 -10.01 18.44 53.97
N SER A 12 -10.09 19.00 52.76
CA SER A 12 -11.12 18.64 51.78
C SER A 12 -11.04 17.14 51.44
N GLN A 13 -12.17 16.43 51.62
CA GLN A 13 -12.30 15.01 51.31
C GLN A 13 -12.44 14.72 49.80
N ASP A 14 -12.29 15.73 48.95
CA ASP A 14 -12.55 15.62 47.51
C ASP A 14 -11.63 14.62 46.81
N THR A 15 -10.41 14.43 47.30
CA THR A 15 -9.49 13.41 46.79
C THR A 15 -10.00 11.99 47.01
N ARG A 16 -10.87 11.77 48.02
CA ARG A 16 -11.45 10.46 48.36
C ARG A 16 -12.72 10.13 47.58
N LYS A 17 -13.29 11.09 46.85
CA LYS A 17 -14.49 10.91 46.01
C LYS A 17 -14.16 10.58 44.55
N ARG A 18 -12.88 10.56 44.15
CA ARG A 18 -12.52 10.09 42.82
C ARG A 18 -12.83 8.59 42.74
N PRO A 19 -13.64 8.14 41.76
CA PRO A 19 -13.75 6.73 41.45
C PRO A 19 -12.34 6.17 41.21
N PRO A 20 -12.06 4.89 41.53
CA PRO A 20 -10.80 4.30 41.11
C PRO A 20 -10.65 4.52 39.60
N GLU A 21 -9.51 5.07 39.18
CA GLU A 21 -9.12 5.10 37.77
C GLU A 21 -9.27 3.68 37.25
N LYS A 22 -10.14 3.50 36.26
CA LYS A 22 -10.23 2.23 35.55
C LYS A 22 -8.85 1.94 34.97
N PRO A 23 -8.41 0.67 34.92
CA PRO A 23 -7.20 0.31 34.21
C PRO A 23 -7.31 0.87 32.78
N VAL A 24 -6.27 1.56 32.33
CA VAL A 24 -6.19 2.18 31.01
C VAL A 24 -6.21 1.06 29.96
N ASP A 25 -7.36 0.91 29.29
CA ASP A 25 -7.56 0.82 27.84
C ASP A 25 -6.52 0.06 26.98
N GLU A 26 -6.01 -1.10 27.40
CA GLU A 26 -5.34 -2.02 26.45
C GLU A 26 -6.37 -2.82 25.62
N GLU A 27 -7.59 -3.07 26.14
CA GLU A 27 -8.67 -3.76 25.40
C GLU A 27 -9.39 -2.82 24.40
N ASP A 28 -9.43 -1.50 24.65
CA ASP A 28 -10.13 -0.53 23.79
C ASP A 28 -9.32 -0.20 22.51
N GLU A 29 -7.98 -0.21 22.54
CA GLU A 29 -7.14 0.03 21.34
C GLU A 29 -7.23 -1.13 20.33
N GLU A 30 -7.21 -2.38 20.78
CA GLU A 30 -7.38 -3.55 19.91
C GLU A 30 -8.80 -3.59 19.30
N GLU A 31 -9.83 -3.26 20.08
CA GLU A 31 -11.20 -3.17 19.57
C GLU A 31 -11.40 -1.99 18.60
N GLU A 32 -10.76 -0.85 18.82
CA GLU A 32 -10.78 0.28 17.88
C GLU A 32 -10.00 -0.03 16.60
N GLU A 33 -8.86 -0.72 16.68
CA GLU A 33 -8.12 -1.20 15.51
C GLU A 33 -8.93 -2.26 14.75
N GLN A 34 -9.62 -3.16 15.45
CA GLN A 34 -10.51 -4.16 14.87
C GLN A 34 -11.71 -3.50 14.18
N LYS A 35 -12.36 -2.52 14.83
CA LYS A 35 -13.44 -1.71 14.22
C LYS A 35 -12.94 -0.91 13.02
N ALA A 36 -11.74 -0.34 13.09
CA ALA A 36 -11.12 0.35 11.96
C ALA A 36 -10.78 -0.61 10.81
N ARG A 37 -10.35 -1.86 11.10
CA ARG A 37 -10.14 -2.94 10.12
C ARG A 37 -11.46 -3.39 9.48
N GLU A 38 -12.53 -3.50 10.27
CA GLU A 38 -13.87 -3.80 9.79
C GLU A 38 -14.43 -2.67 8.90
N GLU A 39 -14.32 -1.41 9.33
CA GLU A 39 -14.73 -0.22 8.57
C GLU A 39 -13.89 0.00 7.31
N SER A 40 -12.61 -0.43 7.34
CA SER A 40 -11.71 -0.41 6.20
C SER A 40 -11.85 -1.62 5.27
N GLY A 41 -12.74 -2.57 5.57
CA GLY A 41 -13.02 -3.72 4.70
C GLY A 41 -11.93 -4.81 4.72
N LEU A 42 -11.00 -4.77 5.69
CA LEU A 42 -10.00 -5.81 5.94
C LEU A 42 -10.56 -6.99 6.75
N ALA A 43 -11.88 -7.07 6.95
CA ALA A 43 -12.54 -8.24 7.51
C ALA A 43 -12.87 -9.26 6.40
N ARG A 44 -12.72 -10.56 6.68
CA ARG A 44 -13.07 -11.62 5.72
C ARG A 44 -14.54 -11.50 5.32
N SER A 45 -14.79 -11.29 4.02
CA SER A 45 -16.16 -11.13 3.49
C SER A 45 -16.92 -12.47 3.45
N GLY A 46 -16.20 -13.60 3.46
CA GLY A 46 -16.78 -14.95 3.45
C GLY A 46 -17.38 -15.38 2.11
N VAL A 47 -17.25 -14.54 1.07
CA VAL A 47 -17.71 -14.77 -0.30
C VAL A 47 -16.53 -14.58 -1.25
N LEU A 48 -16.42 -15.40 -2.30
CA LEU A 48 -15.37 -15.23 -3.30
C LEU A 48 -15.45 -13.82 -3.93
N PHE A 49 -14.32 -13.10 -3.96
CA PHE A 49 -14.21 -11.70 -4.39
C PHE A 49 -15.01 -10.68 -3.56
N GLY A 50 -15.44 -11.05 -2.36
CA GLY A 50 -16.24 -10.19 -1.50
C GLY A 50 -15.52 -8.90 -1.08
N GLY A 51 -14.22 -8.98 -0.77
CA GLY A 51 -13.38 -7.82 -0.48
C GLY A 51 -13.28 -6.86 -1.67
N LEU A 52 -12.99 -7.40 -2.87
CA LEU A 52 -12.89 -6.59 -4.10
C LEU A 52 -14.19 -5.83 -4.42
N VAL A 53 -15.35 -6.47 -4.24
CA VAL A 53 -16.65 -5.82 -4.46
C VAL A 53 -16.90 -4.70 -3.43
N ASN A 54 -16.50 -4.91 -2.18
CA ASN A 54 -16.62 -3.89 -1.14
C ASN A 54 -15.70 -2.69 -1.41
N ASP A 55 -14.47 -2.93 -1.84
CA ASP A 55 -13.53 -1.88 -2.25
C ASP A 55 -14.09 -1.04 -3.40
N PHE A 56 -14.66 -1.71 -4.41
CA PHE A 56 -15.29 -1.02 -5.53
C PHE A 56 -16.46 -0.14 -5.08
N LYS A 57 -17.38 -0.68 -4.26
CA LYS A 57 -18.52 0.07 -3.71
C LYS A 57 -18.08 1.31 -2.92
N ARG A 58 -17.00 1.20 -2.15
CA ARG A 58 -16.46 2.31 -1.36
C ARG A 58 -15.81 3.37 -2.25
N LYS A 59 -15.19 2.99 -3.36
CA LYS A 59 -14.48 3.92 -4.24
C LYS A 59 -15.36 4.65 -5.26
N VAL A 60 -16.37 4.00 -5.82
CA VAL A 60 -17.28 4.57 -6.85
C VAL A 60 -17.77 6.00 -6.55
N PRO A 61 -18.26 6.35 -5.33
CA PRO A 61 -18.77 7.71 -5.09
C PRO A 61 -17.69 8.80 -5.17
N TRP A 62 -16.44 8.47 -4.85
CA TRP A 62 -15.31 9.42 -4.84
C TRP A 62 -14.69 9.62 -6.23
N TYR A 63 -14.82 8.64 -7.12
CA TYR A 63 -14.17 8.65 -8.44
C TYR A 63 -14.50 9.91 -9.25
N TRP A 64 -15.73 10.42 -9.18
CA TRP A 64 -16.10 11.67 -9.87
C TRP A 64 -15.53 12.93 -9.21
N SER A 65 -15.39 12.93 -7.87
CA SER A 65 -14.75 14.03 -7.15
C SER A 65 -13.27 14.13 -7.51
N ASP A 66 -12.58 12.98 -7.61
CA ASP A 66 -11.15 12.92 -7.93
C ASP A 66 -10.80 13.67 -9.23
N PHE A 67 -11.62 13.54 -10.28
CA PHE A 67 -11.41 14.29 -11.53
C PHE A 67 -11.66 15.79 -11.37
N ARG A 68 -12.63 16.18 -10.55
CA ARG A 68 -12.94 17.60 -10.31
C ARG A 68 -11.82 18.27 -9.52
N ASP A 69 -11.31 17.57 -8.50
CA ASP A 69 -10.27 18.07 -7.60
C ASP A 69 -8.90 18.14 -8.28
N ALA A 70 -8.66 17.31 -9.30
CA ALA A 70 -7.45 17.33 -10.12
C ALA A 70 -7.23 18.63 -10.91
N PHE A 71 -8.25 19.49 -11.11
CA PHE A 71 -8.14 20.74 -11.86
C PHE A 71 -7.50 21.91 -11.07
N SER A 72 -7.00 21.66 -9.86
CA SER A 72 -6.27 22.67 -9.09
C SER A 72 -4.89 22.97 -9.69
N THR A 73 -4.46 24.24 -9.65
CA THR A 73 -3.14 24.67 -10.14
C THR A 73 -1.99 24.00 -9.40
N GLN A 74 -2.19 23.60 -8.15
CA GLN A 74 -1.21 22.85 -7.36
C GLN A 74 -0.96 21.45 -7.95
N CYS A 75 -1.99 20.80 -8.51
CA CYS A 75 -1.86 19.47 -9.12
C CYS A 75 -0.92 19.50 -10.32
N VAL A 76 -0.90 20.59 -11.09
CA VAL A 76 0.00 20.76 -12.24
C VAL A 76 1.47 20.80 -11.78
N ALA A 77 1.76 21.51 -10.69
CA ALA A 77 3.10 21.55 -10.13
C ALA A 77 3.55 20.17 -9.61
N SER A 78 2.67 19.46 -8.90
CA SER A 78 2.93 18.09 -8.43
C SER A 78 3.15 17.12 -9.60
N TRP A 79 2.39 17.24 -10.68
CA TRP A 79 2.54 16.41 -11.87
C TRP A 79 3.92 16.57 -12.53
N ILE A 80 4.36 17.82 -12.75
CA ILE A 80 5.69 18.09 -13.33
C ILE A 80 6.80 17.55 -12.42
N PHE A 81 6.69 17.79 -11.11
CA PHE A 81 7.67 17.29 -10.14
C PHE A 81 7.75 15.76 -10.15
N LEU A 82 6.60 15.08 -10.08
CA LEU A 82 6.54 13.62 -10.09
C LEU A 82 7.04 13.03 -11.41
N TYR A 83 6.80 13.69 -12.54
CA TYR A 83 7.32 13.25 -13.83
C TYR A 83 8.85 13.12 -13.80
N PHE A 84 9.57 14.17 -13.36
CA PHE A 84 11.03 14.11 -13.27
C PHE A 84 11.51 13.17 -12.17
N ALA A 85 10.82 13.13 -11.03
CA ALA A 85 11.16 12.25 -9.92
C ALA A 85 11.05 10.76 -10.31
N CYS A 86 10.08 10.38 -11.15
CA CYS A 86 9.89 8.99 -11.57
C CYS A 86 10.70 8.63 -12.84
N LEU A 87 10.95 9.61 -13.72
CA LEU A 87 11.68 9.37 -14.96
C LEU A 87 13.15 9.00 -14.69
N SER A 88 13.81 9.65 -13.74
CA SER A 88 15.20 9.33 -13.39
C SER A 88 15.41 7.87 -12.96
N PRO A 89 14.70 7.32 -11.95
CA PRO A 89 14.88 5.93 -11.55
C PRO A 89 14.46 4.95 -12.64
N ILE A 90 13.44 5.24 -13.44
CA ILE A 90 13.04 4.36 -14.56
C ILE A 90 14.18 4.25 -15.59
N ILE A 91 14.81 5.37 -15.95
CA ILE A 91 15.94 5.35 -16.90
C ILE A 91 17.15 4.64 -16.28
N THR A 92 17.48 4.91 -15.01
CA THR A 92 18.62 4.29 -14.33
C THR A 92 18.43 2.77 -14.22
N PHE A 93 17.29 2.31 -13.70
CA PHE A 93 17.02 0.88 -13.57
C PHE A 93 16.84 0.20 -14.92
N GLY A 94 16.22 0.85 -15.90
CA GLY A 94 16.10 0.34 -17.27
C GLY A 94 17.45 0.18 -17.96
N GLY A 95 18.40 1.08 -17.68
CA GLY A 95 19.79 0.98 -18.17
C GLY A 95 20.54 -0.20 -17.55
N LEU A 96 20.48 -0.34 -16.22
CA LEU A 96 21.08 -1.47 -15.50
C LEU A 96 20.48 -2.81 -15.93
N LEU A 97 19.17 -2.87 -16.16
CA LEU A 97 18.49 -4.06 -16.62
C LEU A 97 18.85 -4.43 -18.07
N SER A 98 19.09 -3.43 -18.93
CA SER A 98 19.60 -3.64 -20.29
C SER A 98 20.97 -4.31 -20.29
N GLU A 99 21.85 -3.86 -19.41
CA GLU A 99 23.20 -4.43 -19.27
C GLU A 99 23.13 -5.85 -18.69
N ALA A 100 22.32 -6.07 -17.65
CA ALA A 100 22.15 -7.36 -17.01
C ALA A 100 21.48 -8.42 -17.92
N THR A 101 20.58 -8.01 -18.82
CA THR A 101 19.80 -8.94 -19.67
C THR A 101 20.32 -9.05 -21.10
N GLY A 102 21.54 -8.59 -21.37
CA GLY A 102 22.15 -8.68 -22.70
C GLY A 102 21.38 -7.93 -23.80
N ARG A 103 20.76 -6.80 -23.45
CA ARG A 103 19.90 -5.96 -24.32
C ARG A 103 18.56 -6.58 -24.73
N ASN A 104 18.11 -7.64 -24.06
CA ASN A 104 16.75 -8.17 -24.28
C ASN A 104 15.66 -7.33 -23.62
N MET A 105 16.01 -6.54 -22.60
CA MET A 105 15.09 -5.62 -21.94
C MET A 105 15.78 -4.28 -21.66
N ALA A 106 15.52 -3.27 -22.50
CA ALA A 106 16.17 -1.98 -22.39
C ALA A 106 15.30 -0.93 -21.66
N ALA A 107 15.86 0.27 -21.54
CA ALA A 107 15.21 1.39 -20.88
C ALA A 107 13.90 1.81 -21.56
N MET A 108 13.79 1.64 -22.88
CA MET A 108 12.58 2.01 -23.63
C MET A 108 11.41 1.09 -23.33
N GLU A 109 11.63 -0.23 -23.24
CA GLU A 109 10.62 -1.21 -22.88
C GLU A 109 10.14 -0.98 -21.44
N SER A 110 11.07 -0.65 -20.55
CA SER A 110 10.78 -0.30 -19.15
C SER A 110 9.93 0.97 -19.04
N LEU A 111 10.22 1.99 -19.85
CA LEU A 111 9.43 3.22 -19.93
C LEU A 111 8.00 2.96 -20.43
N VAL A 112 7.86 2.19 -21.52
CA VAL A 112 6.54 1.84 -22.07
C VAL A 112 5.73 1.02 -21.08
N SER A 113 6.35 0.03 -20.44
CA SER A 113 5.71 -0.78 -19.40
C SER A 113 5.26 0.07 -18.20
N GLY A 114 6.11 0.98 -17.73
CA GLY A 114 5.78 1.91 -16.64
C GLY A 114 4.64 2.85 -16.99
N PHE A 115 4.60 3.36 -18.22
CA PHE A 115 3.52 4.22 -18.70
C PHE A 115 2.17 3.48 -18.76
N VAL A 116 2.14 2.30 -19.38
CA VAL A 116 0.91 1.51 -19.53
C VAL A 116 0.39 1.04 -18.17
N SER A 117 1.25 0.49 -17.32
CA SER A 117 0.88 0.03 -15.97
C SER A 117 0.46 1.20 -15.07
N GLY A 118 1.15 2.35 -15.14
CA GLY A 118 0.79 3.56 -14.40
C GLY A 118 -0.57 4.12 -14.79
N MET A 119 -0.92 4.16 -16.08
CA MET A 119 -2.26 4.58 -16.52
C MET A 119 -3.33 3.62 -16.04
N LEU A 120 -3.15 2.30 -16.24
CA LEU A 120 -4.11 1.30 -15.80
C LEU A 120 -4.32 1.37 -14.28
N TYR A 121 -3.24 1.47 -13.50
CA TYR A 121 -3.33 1.62 -12.06
C TYR A 121 -3.99 2.94 -11.67
N GLY A 122 -3.68 4.06 -12.32
CA GLY A 122 -4.30 5.35 -12.04
C GLY A 122 -5.82 5.34 -12.19
N PHE A 123 -6.35 4.67 -13.23
CA PHE A 123 -7.80 4.59 -13.45
C PHE A 123 -8.50 3.54 -12.58
N PHE A 124 -7.87 2.40 -12.31
CA PHE A 124 -8.54 1.25 -11.69
C PHE A 124 -8.13 0.97 -10.23
N SER A 125 -7.12 1.67 -9.68
CA SER A 125 -6.66 1.43 -8.30
C SER A 125 -7.62 1.94 -7.25
N GLY A 126 -7.58 1.34 -6.05
CA GLY A 126 -8.22 1.86 -4.84
C GLY A 126 -7.58 3.16 -4.32
N GLN A 127 -6.28 3.33 -4.54
CA GLN A 127 -5.51 4.48 -4.07
C GLN A 127 -4.61 5.03 -5.21
N PRO A 128 -5.01 6.13 -5.87
CA PRO A 128 -4.34 6.65 -7.05
C PRO A 128 -3.06 7.45 -6.71
N LEU A 129 -2.81 7.69 -5.42
CA LEU A 129 -1.61 8.36 -4.90
C LEU A 129 -0.37 7.44 -4.90
N THR A 130 -0.55 6.13 -5.07
CA THR A 130 0.55 5.16 -5.10
C THR A 130 1.28 5.22 -6.44
N ILE A 131 2.59 5.39 -6.39
CA ILE A 131 3.45 5.44 -7.58
C ILE A 131 4.00 4.04 -7.85
N LEU A 132 3.74 3.52 -9.04
CA LEU A 132 4.33 2.27 -9.51
C LEU A 132 5.72 2.52 -10.09
N GLY A 133 6.69 1.69 -9.69
CA GLY A 133 8.05 1.78 -10.19
C GLY A 133 8.80 0.47 -10.02
N SER A 134 9.84 0.29 -10.84
CA SER A 134 10.78 -0.81 -10.66
C SER A 134 11.58 -0.59 -9.37
N THR A 135 11.80 -1.66 -8.61
CA THR A 135 12.52 -1.64 -7.34
C THR A 135 13.79 -2.48 -7.43
N GLY A 136 14.77 -2.18 -6.58
CA GLY A 136 16.04 -2.91 -6.53
C GLY A 136 15.88 -4.43 -6.39
N PRO A 137 15.00 -4.95 -5.50
CA PRO A 137 14.78 -6.39 -5.37
C PRO A 137 14.24 -7.04 -6.66
N VAL A 138 13.35 -6.36 -7.38
CA VAL A 138 12.84 -6.86 -8.67
C VAL A 138 13.97 -6.92 -9.70
N LEU A 139 14.84 -5.90 -9.76
CA LEU A 139 16.01 -5.94 -10.65
C LEU A 139 16.91 -7.14 -10.35
N VAL A 140 17.24 -7.37 -9.08
CA VAL A 140 18.09 -8.51 -8.68
C VAL A 140 17.44 -9.84 -9.05
N PHE A 141 16.13 -9.98 -8.81
CA PHE A 141 15.39 -11.16 -9.22
C PHE A 141 15.46 -11.41 -10.73
N GLU A 142 15.29 -10.37 -11.55
CA GLU A 142 15.36 -10.46 -13.01
C GLU A 142 16.74 -10.87 -13.50
N THR A 143 17.82 -10.34 -12.90
CA THR A 143 19.19 -10.76 -13.23
C THR A 143 19.41 -12.23 -12.94
N ILE A 144 18.95 -12.73 -11.78
CA ILE A 144 19.08 -14.15 -11.41
C ILE A 144 18.29 -15.04 -12.39
N VAL A 145 17.07 -14.62 -12.77
CA VAL A 145 16.25 -15.35 -13.74
C VAL A 145 16.93 -15.39 -15.11
N TYR A 146 17.54 -14.28 -15.54
CA TYR A 146 18.28 -14.22 -16.79
C TYR A 146 19.48 -15.19 -16.79
N ASP A 147 20.32 -15.13 -15.76
CA ASP A 147 21.48 -16.01 -15.60
C ASP A 147 21.09 -17.49 -15.54
N PHE A 148 19.97 -17.80 -14.87
CA PHE A 148 19.41 -19.15 -14.82
C PHE A 148 18.97 -19.64 -16.21
N CYS A 149 18.25 -18.80 -16.97
CA CYS A 149 17.84 -19.13 -18.33
C CYS A 149 19.04 -19.40 -19.24
N MET A 150 20.10 -18.59 -19.12
CA MET A 150 21.33 -18.77 -19.89
C MET A 150 22.04 -20.08 -19.55
N THR A 151 22.10 -20.46 -18.27
CA THR A 151 22.73 -21.72 -17.82
C THR A 151 21.95 -22.94 -18.31
N MET A 152 20.63 -22.84 -18.38
CA MET A 152 19.73 -23.92 -18.80
C MET A 152 19.46 -23.94 -20.32
N GLU A 153 20.03 -23.01 -21.09
CA GLU A 153 19.76 -22.80 -22.52
C GLU A 153 18.27 -22.58 -22.85
N TRP A 154 17.55 -21.90 -21.96
CA TRP A 154 16.13 -21.58 -22.13
C TRP A 154 15.91 -20.16 -22.65
N ASP A 155 14.84 -19.97 -23.41
CA ASP A 155 14.44 -18.65 -23.89
C ASP A 155 13.91 -17.79 -22.74
N TYR A 156 14.67 -16.73 -22.42
CA TYR A 156 14.37 -15.82 -21.30
C TYR A 156 12.98 -15.18 -21.41
N LEU A 157 12.58 -14.73 -22.61
CA LEU A 157 11.30 -14.04 -22.81
C LEU A 157 10.11 -14.97 -22.56
N SER A 158 10.20 -16.20 -23.08
CA SER A 158 9.18 -17.24 -22.88
C SER A 158 9.08 -17.65 -21.41
N PHE A 159 10.22 -17.83 -20.74
CA PHE A 159 10.23 -18.18 -19.31
C PHE A 159 9.67 -17.04 -18.44
N ARG A 160 10.04 -15.79 -18.74
CA ARG A 160 9.50 -14.59 -18.09
C ARG A 160 7.97 -14.51 -18.23
N PHE A 161 7.43 -14.80 -19.41
CA PHE A 161 5.99 -14.82 -19.64
C PHE A 161 5.28 -15.86 -18.76
N TRP A 162 5.86 -17.06 -18.61
CA TRP A 162 5.32 -18.09 -17.73
C TRP A 162 5.35 -17.69 -16.26
N ILE A 163 6.44 -17.07 -15.79
CA ILE A 163 6.52 -16.52 -14.43
C ILE A 163 5.40 -15.49 -14.21
N GLY A 164 5.24 -14.54 -15.13
CA GLY A 164 4.20 -13.51 -15.05
C GLY A 164 2.79 -14.09 -15.03
N THR A 165 2.55 -15.14 -15.81
CA THR A 165 1.25 -15.84 -15.85
C THR A 165 0.93 -16.51 -14.51
N TRP A 166 1.91 -17.18 -13.89
CA TRP A 166 1.73 -17.78 -12.57
C TRP A 166 1.53 -16.74 -11.47
N ILE A 167 2.27 -15.63 -11.50
CA ILE A 167 2.07 -14.52 -10.57
C ILE A 167 0.65 -13.98 -10.69
N ALA A 168 0.17 -13.71 -11.91
CA ALA A 168 -1.19 -13.23 -12.13
C ALA A 168 -2.26 -14.21 -11.61
N PHE A 169 -2.06 -15.52 -11.83
CA PHE A 169 -2.95 -16.55 -11.31
C PHE A 169 -2.97 -16.57 -9.78
N ILE A 170 -1.81 -16.54 -9.12
CA ILE A 170 -1.71 -16.53 -7.66
C ILE A 170 -2.35 -15.26 -7.09
N LEU A 171 -2.09 -14.09 -7.68
CA LEU A 171 -2.70 -12.83 -7.27
C LEU A 171 -4.23 -12.89 -7.40
N LEU A 172 -4.76 -13.47 -8.46
CA LEU A 172 -6.21 -13.65 -8.63
C LEU A 172 -6.80 -14.54 -7.53
N VAL A 173 -6.13 -15.64 -7.20
CA VAL A 173 -6.55 -16.53 -6.10
C VAL A 173 -6.50 -15.80 -4.76
N LEU A 174 -5.44 -15.03 -4.48
CA LEU A 174 -5.31 -14.25 -3.25
C LEU A 174 -6.42 -13.20 -3.10
N VAL A 175 -6.77 -12.52 -4.19
CA VAL A 175 -7.91 -11.59 -4.21
C VAL A 175 -9.24 -12.34 -4.01
N ALA A 176 -9.39 -13.53 -4.59
CA ALA A 176 -10.61 -14.32 -4.46
C ALA A 176 -10.86 -14.80 -3.02
N ILE A 177 -9.80 -15.08 -2.25
CA ILE A 177 -9.89 -15.58 -0.86
C ILE A 177 -9.85 -14.46 0.20
N ASP A 178 -9.89 -13.19 -0.22
CA ASP A 178 -9.73 -12.02 0.67
C ASP A 178 -8.46 -12.13 1.54
N ALA A 179 -7.32 -12.45 0.93
CA ALA A 179 -6.03 -12.59 1.64
C ALA A 179 -5.54 -11.28 2.28
N SER A 180 -6.10 -10.13 1.89
CA SER A 180 -5.83 -8.82 2.52
C SER A 180 -6.29 -8.73 3.98
N ALA A 181 -7.11 -9.67 4.44
CA ALA A 181 -7.55 -9.78 5.83
C ALA A 181 -6.56 -10.54 6.74
N LEU A 182 -5.48 -11.10 6.19
CA LEU A 182 -4.38 -11.76 6.92
C LEU A 182 -3.28 -10.75 7.25
#